data_AF-A0A1G7TVK4-F1
#
_entry.id   AF-A0A1G7TVK4-F1
#
_cell.length_a   1.000
_cell.length_b   1.000
_cell.length_c   1.000
_cell.angle_alpha   90.00
_cell.angle_beta   90.00
_cell.angle_gamma   90.00
#
_symmetry.space_group_name_H-M   'P 1'
#
loop_
_entity.id
_entity.type
_entity.pdbx_description
1 polymer ?
#
loop_
_entity_poly.entity_id
_entity_poly.type
_entity_poly.pdbx_seq_one_letter_code
_entity_poly.pdbx_strand_id
1 'polypeptide(L)' 'MKSINTEQKTKTTRDKLLAKGFNFTYFTSLYTTKTGRVYYFVYDQGYLPLEDDYYAIVKRD' A
#
# COMPACT_ATOMS: atom_id res chain seq x y z
N MET A 1 23.88 -10.82 10.63
CA MET A 1 24.28 -9.48 10.15
C MET A 1 23.04 -8.77 9.61
N LYS A 2 22.48 -7.87 10.42
CA LYS A 2 21.37 -6.98 10.06
C LYS A 2 21.87 -6.02 8.99
N SER A 3 21.36 -6.09 7.76
CA SER A 3 21.29 -4.98 6.79
C SER A 3 20.65 -5.48 5.48
N ILE A 4 19.86 -4.61 4.86
CA ILE A 4 19.24 -4.66 3.51
C ILE A 4 17.93 -5.45 3.37
N ASN A 5 16.84 -4.91 3.92
CA ASN A 5 15.54 -4.91 3.21
C ASN A 5 14.72 -3.71 3.71
N THR A 6 15.36 -2.54 3.66
CA THR A 6 14.81 -1.25 4.12
C THR A 6 13.69 -0.71 3.22
N GLU A 7 13.33 -1.42 2.15
CA GLU A 7 12.41 -0.96 1.09
C GLU A 7 11.23 -1.91 0.86
N GLN A 8 10.63 -2.49 1.90
CA GLN A 8 9.34 -3.20 1.74
C GLN A 8 8.14 -2.24 1.55
N LYS A 9 8.38 -0.92 1.52
CA LYS A 9 7.35 0.12 1.39
C LYS A 9 7.70 1.06 0.24
N THR A 10 6.94 0.98 -0.86
CA THR A 10 7.07 1.89 -2.01
C THR A 10 6.00 2.98 -1.93
N LYS A 11 6.40 4.26 -1.94
CA LYS A 11 5.47 5.39 -2.05
C LYS A 11 5.29 5.76 -3.52
N THR A 12 4.05 5.80 -3.99
CA THR A 12 3.68 6.15 -5.37
C THR A 12 2.37 6.93 -5.34
N THR A 13 1.99 7.61 -6.42
CA THR A 13 0.69 8.30 -6.51
C THR A 13 -0.38 7.38 -7.07
N ARG A 14 -1.66 7.75 -6.83
CA ARG A 14 -2.83 7.05 -7.39
C ARG A 14 -2.72 6.89 -8.90
N ASP A 15 -2.42 8.00 -9.57
CA ASP A 15 -2.36 8.11 -11.03
C ASP A 15 -1.35 7.13 -11.63
N LYS A 16 -0.14 7.07 -11.06
CA LYS A 16 0.92 6.16 -11.52
C LYS A 16 0.57 4.68 -11.34
N LEU A 17 -0.20 4.35 -10.31
CA LEU A 17 -0.70 3.00 -10.07
C LEU A 17 -1.85 2.66 -11.03
N LEU A 18 -2.81 3.56 -11.24
CA LEU A 18 -3.88 3.39 -12.22
C LEU A 18 -3.32 3.25 -13.65
N ALA A 19 -2.34 4.08 -14.02
CA ALA A 19 -1.64 4.00 -15.30
C ALA A 19 -0.90 2.66 -15.49
N LYS A 20 -0.47 2.02 -14.40
CA LYS A 20 0.10 0.67 -14.40
C LYS A 20 -0.95 -0.45 -14.40
N GLY A 21 -2.25 -0.11 -14.38
CA GLY A 21 -3.34 -1.09 -14.30
C GLY A 21 -3.56 -1.65 -12.88
N PHE A 22 -3.10 -0.96 -11.84
CA PHE A 22 -3.32 -1.38 -10.46
C PHE A 22 -4.79 -1.18 -10.06
N ASN A 23 -5.40 -2.23 -9.49
CA ASN A 23 -6.81 -2.21 -9.10
C ASN A 23 -6.96 -2.04 -7.57
N PHE A 24 -7.32 -0.81 -7.16
CA PHE A 24 -7.62 -0.47 -5.75
C PHE A 24 -8.97 -1.00 -5.25
N THR A 25 -9.74 -1.67 -6.09
CA THR A 25 -10.99 -2.33 -5.69
C THR A 25 -10.75 -3.79 -5.33
N TYR A 26 -9.61 -4.35 -5.74
CA TYR A 26 -9.24 -5.71 -5.41
C TYR A 26 -8.47 -5.73 -4.10
N PHE A 27 -9.11 -6.20 -3.02
CA PHE A 27 -8.51 -6.42 -1.72
C PHE A 27 -9.28 -7.52 -0.99
N THR A 28 -8.55 -8.34 -0.23
CA THR A 28 -9.12 -9.43 0.58
C THR A 28 -9.38 -8.97 2.01
N SER A 29 -8.69 -7.93 2.47
CA SER A 29 -8.83 -7.42 3.83
C SER A 29 -8.70 -5.91 3.86
N LEU A 30 -9.53 -5.27 4.69
CA LEU A 30 -9.48 -3.85 4.99
C LEU A 30 -9.11 -3.69 6.46
N TYR A 31 -8.22 -2.75 6.75
CA TYR A 31 -7.80 -2.43 8.10
C TYR A 31 -7.80 -0.93 8.31
N THR A 32 -8.78 -0.44 9.05
CA THR A 32 -8.88 0.98 9.40
C THR A 32 -8.13 1.24 10.72
N THR A 33 -7.19 2.17 10.71
CA THR A 33 -6.51 2.62 11.94
C THR A 33 -7.42 3.52 12.75
N LYS A 34 -7.14 3.62 14.05
CA LYS A 34 -7.81 4.58 14.94
C LYS A 34 -7.65 6.04 14.50
N THR A 35 -6.63 6.34 13.69
CA THR A 35 -6.36 7.66 13.10
C THR A 35 -7.20 7.94 11.85
N GLY A 36 -8.05 7.01 11.41
CA GLY A 36 -8.91 7.16 10.22
C GLY A 36 -8.25 6.75 8.89
N ARG A 37 -7.05 6.16 8.91
CA ARG A 37 -6.39 5.67 7.68
C ARG A 37 -6.83 4.25 7.36
N VAL A 38 -7.19 3.97 6.11
CA VAL A 38 -7.67 2.65 5.66
C VAL A 38 -6.55 1.92 4.94
N TYR A 39 -6.10 0.80 5.45
CA TYR A 39 -5.15 -0.10 4.79
C TYR A 39 -5.93 -1.16 4.00
N TYR A 40 -5.48 -1.42 2.79
CA TYR A 40 -6.06 -2.43 1.93
C TYR A 40 -5.02 -3.53 1.77
N PHE A 41 -5.37 -4.77 2.09
CA PHE A 41 -4.49 -5.92 1.97
C PHE A 41 -5.07 -6.92 0.97
N VAL A 42 -4.18 -7.48 0.15
CA VAL A 42 -4.37 -8.44 -0.93
C VAL A 42 -3.33 -9.54 -0.70
N TYR A 43 -3.72 -10.63 -0.04
CA TYR A 43 -2.76 -11.69 0.35
C TYR A 43 -1.53 -11.08 1.06
N ASP A 44 -0.35 -11.22 0.45
CA ASP A 44 0.94 -10.75 0.96
C ASP A 44 1.28 -9.30 0.57
N GLN A 45 0.41 -8.59 -0.13
CA GLN A 45 0.62 -7.20 -0.52
C GLN A 45 -0.47 -6.31 0.06
N GLY A 46 -0.11 -5.14 0.56
CA GLY A 46 -1.05 -4.12 0.98
C GLY A 46 -0.75 -2.77 0.36
N TYR A 47 -1.73 -1.88 0.40
CA TYR A 47 -1.55 -0.49 0.06
C TYR A 47 -2.29 0.41 1.05
N LEU A 48 -1.70 1.57 1.30
CA LEU A 48 -2.21 2.58 2.21
C LEU A 48 -2.33 3.91 1.47
N PRO A 49 -3.54 4.46 1.25
CA PRO A 49 -3.71 5.85 0.91
C PRO A 49 -3.12 6.74 2.02
N LEU A 50 -2.20 7.58 1.61
CA LEU A 50 -1.62 8.67 2.37
C LEU A 50 -2.34 9.96 2.01
N GLU A 51 -1.95 11.04 2.69
CA GLU A 51 -2.36 12.39 2.31
C GLU A 51 -1.72 12.80 0.98
N ASP A 52 -2.37 13.75 0.28
CA ASP A 52 -1.89 14.34 -0.98
C ASP A 52 -1.86 13.36 -2.17
N ASP A 53 -2.89 12.49 -2.31
CA ASP A 53 -3.02 11.50 -3.41
C ASP A 53 -1.88 10.47 -3.52
N TYR A 54 -1.08 10.35 -2.46
CA TYR A 54 -0.06 9.33 -2.35
C TYR A 54 -0.60 8.02 -1.81
N TYR A 55 0.04 6.94 -2.20
CA TYR A 55 -0.24 5.57 -1.81
C TYR A 55 1.07 4.89 -1.45
N ALA A 56 1.14 4.29 -0.26
CA ALA A 56 2.23 3.43 0.13
C ALA A 56 1.86 1.97 -0.15
N ILE A 57 2.52 1.35 -1.11
CA ILE A 57 2.48 -0.09 -1.33
C ILE A 57 3.42 -0.74 -0.32
N VAL A 58 2.92 -1.74 0.40
CA VAL A 58 3.68 -2.53 1.37
C VAL A 58 3.61 -3.99 0.98
N LYS A 59 4.71 -4.72 1.06
CA LYS A 59 4.68 -6.19 0.97
C LYS A 59 4.88 -6.77 2.38
N ARG A 60 4.12 -7.79 2.74
CA ARG A 60 4.35 -8.65 3.90
C ARG A 60 5.11 -9.89 3.39
N ASP A 61 6.19 -10.23 4.07
CA ASP A 61 6.98 -11.45 3.90
C ASP A 61 6.76 -12.32 5.14
#